data_AF-A0A0N5C2C0-F1
#
_entry.id   AF-A0A0N5C2C0-F1
#
_cell.length_a   1.000
_cell.length_b   1.000
_cell.length_c   1.000
_cell.angle_alpha   90.00
_cell.angle_beta   90.00
_cell.angle_gamma   90.00
#
_symmetry.space_group_name_H-M   'P 1'
#
loop_
_entity.id
_entity.type
_entity.pdbx_description
1 polymer ?
#
loop_
_entity_poly.entity_id
_entity_poly.type
_entity_poly.pdbx_seq_one_letter_code
_entity_poly.pdbx_strand_id
1 'polypeptide(L)'
;MNSIFWFLIIVNVLHINEFSCDNLKDQGKTITKTIRDTKNPLLTVAPNQKNIRKKRSVVTPDLKTDTEKVKISGLRLEPINSESTDVGGFTSHGIPIVSTNVQIKIVVFGCNLHIINSIGFTKGKNCSSLPLNVPKKNFQTITNRKLSTILAFPDKESIYKLCYCLSADQKNCSLVEENDTNISTMIKQRKYILPLWLQINLIVLFVLLSGLFSGLNLGLMTLTPQELELICKAGNEQDRKYATVIIPVRQRGNFLLCSLLIGNVIINSAISILMDDLTTGWIALVASSAGIVLFGEIIPQSLCVKKGLAVGAKTIWITKFFMLLTFPIAYPLSKLLDLIIGVGAASYDRKKLMELIKMTARDESAMEFRIAFGAMEITDKTVKDIMTKIEDVFMLQETMILNAQKVTEIVNMGYTRIPVYAKNDRNNVVSLLFIKDLALMDPDDNFTVKAVCDYNQHVLRFVSENTPLKTMLEEFKKGDYHLAMVRKDKDIENKNKQGVLCGLVTLEDILEEILKAEIIDESDIVMDNVNKTKRKKRNDRYLSHFPPKDVKFKMCNGNNVKKN
;
A
#
# COMPACT_ATOMS: atom_id res chain seq x y z
N MET A 1 -10.26 8.44 -5.97
CA MET A 1 -10.34 7.82 -7.30
C MET A 1 -10.06 6.31 -7.33
N ASN A 2 -9.36 5.72 -6.35
CA ASN A 2 -9.00 4.29 -6.41
C ASN A 2 -10.09 3.28 -5.96
N SER A 3 -11.12 3.70 -5.21
CA SER A 3 -12.23 2.78 -4.82
C SER A 3 -13.21 2.47 -5.95
N ILE A 4 -13.38 3.39 -6.90
CA ILE A 4 -14.27 3.19 -8.07
C ILE A 4 -13.64 2.19 -9.05
N PHE A 5 -12.32 2.17 -9.14
CA PHE A 5 -11.57 1.25 -10.01
C PHE A 5 -11.70 -0.21 -9.55
N TRP A 6 -11.64 -0.47 -8.24
CA TRP A 6 -11.87 -1.81 -7.69
C TRP A 6 -13.32 -2.26 -7.77
N PHE A 7 -14.27 -1.34 -7.60
CA PHE A 7 -15.70 -1.63 -7.76
C PHE A 7 -16.03 -1.96 -9.23
N LEU A 8 -15.43 -1.26 -10.19
CA LEU A 8 -15.55 -1.56 -11.63
C LEU A 8 -14.92 -2.90 -12.02
N ILE A 9 -13.81 -3.32 -11.38
CA ILE A 9 -13.21 -4.64 -11.62
C ILE A 9 -14.10 -5.75 -11.06
N ILE A 10 -14.68 -5.57 -9.86
CA ILE A 10 -15.59 -6.55 -9.26
C ILE A 10 -16.90 -6.64 -10.06
N VAL A 11 -17.44 -5.50 -10.52
CA VAL A 11 -18.62 -5.47 -11.39
C VAL A 11 -18.31 -6.05 -12.77
N ASN A 12 -17.14 -5.80 -13.37
CA ASN A 12 -16.75 -6.45 -14.63
C ASN A 12 -16.56 -7.97 -14.48
N VAL A 13 -16.00 -8.44 -13.37
CA VAL A 13 -15.83 -9.88 -13.11
C VAL A 13 -17.19 -10.58 -12.85
N LEU A 14 -18.16 -9.88 -12.26
CA LEU A 14 -19.54 -10.38 -12.10
C LEU A 14 -20.35 -10.31 -13.41
N HIS A 15 -20.15 -9.28 -14.24
CA HIS A 15 -20.90 -9.10 -15.49
C HIS A 15 -20.35 -9.94 -16.67
N ILE A 16 -19.13 -10.47 -16.57
CA ILE A 16 -18.54 -11.41 -17.54
C ILE A 16 -19.07 -12.85 -17.37
N ASN A 17 -19.70 -13.19 -16.23
CA ASN A 17 -20.23 -14.53 -15.99
C ASN A 17 -21.70 -14.73 -16.41
N GLU A 18 -22.34 -13.74 -17.04
CA GLU A 18 -23.75 -13.84 -17.48
C GLU A 18 -23.96 -13.87 -19.00
N PHE A 19 -22.90 -13.94 -19.82
CA PHE A 19 -23.03 -14.12 -21.28
C PHE A 19 -21.99 -15.10 -21.86
N SER A 20 -22.28 -16.41 -21.75
CA SER A 20 -21.82 -17.43 -22.71
C SER A 20 -22.57 -18.76 -22.53
N CYS A 21 -23.87 -18.73 -22.77
CA CYS A 21 -24.63 -19.90 -23.18
C CYS A 21 -24.88 -19.80 -24.68
N ASP A 22 -23.88 -20.06 -25.53
CA ASP A 22 -24.12 -20.31 -26.97
C ASP A 22 -22.99 -21.05 -27.74
N ASN A 23 -21.98 -21.64 -27.07
CA ASN A 23 -20.85 -22.27 -27.78
C ASN A 23 -20.63 -23.77 -27.53
N LEU A 24 -21.66 -24.51 -27.10
CA LEU A 24 -21.58 -25.97 -26.88
C LEU A 24 -22.35 -26.82 -27.91
N LYS A 25 -22.59 -26.30 -29.12
CA LYS A 25 -23.17 -27.06 -30.24
C LYS A 25 -22.20 -27.41 -31.38
N ASP A 26 -20.96 -26.91 -31.36
CA ASP A 26 -20.01 -27.07 -32.48
C ASP A 26 -18.74 -27.90 -32.19
N GLN A 27 -18.54 -28.43 -30.97
CA GLN A 27 -17.42 -29.37 -30.70
C GLN A 27 -17.81 -30.86 -30.71
N GLY A 28 -19.06 -31.19 -30.98
CA GLY A 28 -19.54 -32.57 -31.17
C GLY A 28 -19.39 -33.13 -32.60
N LYS A 29 -18.88 -32.34 -33.55
CA LYS A 29 -18.78 -32.72 -34.98
C LYS A 29 -17.36 -32.93 -35.51
N THR A 30 -16.33 -32.75 -34.69
CA THR A 30 -14.92 -32.84 -35.15
C THR A 30 -14.18 -34.09 -34.66
N ILE A 31 -14.76 -34.88 -33.74
CA ILE A 31 -14.14 -36.13 -33.23
C ILE A 31 -14.68 -37.39 -33.95
N THR A 32 -15.76 -37.28 -34.72
CA THR A 32 -16.37 -38.39 -35.46
C THR A 32 -15.84 -38.59 -36.89
N LYS A 33 -14.78 -37.89 -37.30
CA LYS A 33 -14.20 -37.97 -38.66
C LYS A 33 -12.79 -38.57 -38.76
N THR A 34 -12.19 -39.06 -37.67
CA THR A 34 -10.80 -39.56 -37.69
C THR A 34 -10.63 -41.02 -37.25
N ILE A 35 -11.66 -41.86 -37.34
CA ILE A 35 -11.59 -43.32 -37.07
C ILE A 35 -12.21 -44.16 -38.21
N ARG A 36 -12.43 -43.55 -39.38
CA ARG A 36 -12.73 -44.26 -40.63
C ARG A 36 -11.63 -43.93 -41.60
N ASP A 37 -10.56 -44.73 -41.57
CA ASP A 37 -9.70 -45.08 -42.70
C ASP A 37 -8.34 -45.55 -42.16
N THR A 38 -8.17 -46.85 -42.02
CA THR A 38 -6.96 -47.60 -42.41
C THR A 38 -7.13 -49.09 -42.06
N LYS A 39 -7.35 -49.90 -43.10
CA LYS A 39 -7.18 -51.36 -43.08
C LYS A 39 -5.68 -51.68 -43.17
N ASN A 40 -5.23 -52.57 -42.28
CA ASN A 40 -4.17 -53.61 -42.38
C ASN A 40 -3.33 -53.72 -43.68
N PRO A 41 -2.03 -54.12 -43.60
CA PRO A 41 -1.68 -55.55 -43.48
C PRO A 41 -0.38 -55.96 -42.73
N LEU A 42 -0.42 -57.19 -42.18
CA LEU A 42 0.60 -58.29 -42.10
C LEU A 42 2.11 -58.01 -41.86
N LEU A 43 2.68 -58.63 -40.81
CA LEU A 43 3.70 -59.72 -40.87
C LEU A 43 4.11 -60.23 -39.45
N THR A 44 3.86 -61.53 -39.23
CA THR A 44 4.70 -62.62 -38.64
C THR A 44 5.82 -62.27 -37.62
N VAL A 45 5.94 -62.90 -36.43
CA VAL A 45 6.51 -64.25 -36.15
C VAL A 45 6.25 -64.65 -34.66
N ALA A 46 5.94 -65.92 -34.40
CA ALA A 46 5.84 -66.62 -33.08
C ALA A 46 7.13 -67.44 -32.79
N PRO A 47 7.30 -68.34 -31.78
CA PRO A 47 6.41 -68.80 -30.68
C PRO A 47 7.09 -69.08 -29.31
N ASN A 48 6.28 -69.41 -28.28
CA ASN A 48 6.47 -70.53 -27.32
C ASN A 48 5.36 -70.48 -26.24
N GLN A 49 4.25 -71.23 -26.34
CA GLN A 49 4.00 -72.65 -26.01
C GLN A 49 4.23 -73.10 -24.56
N LYS A 50 3.10 -73.31 -23.85
CA LYS A 50 2.68 -74.49 -23.03
C LYS A 50 1.31 -74.11 -22.39
N ASN A 51 0.12 -74.39 -22.95
CA ASN A 51 -0.60 -75.66 -23.18
C ASN A 51 -0.74 -76.49 -21.87
N ILE A 52 -1.95 -76.76 -21.35
CA ILE A 52 -2.87 -77.85 -21.76
C ILE A 52 -4.25 -77.65 -21.07
N ARG A 53 -5.36 -77.42 -21.83
CA ARG A 53 -6.50 -78.34 -22.18
C ARG A 53 -7.45 -78.68 -21.01
N LYS A 54 -8.76 -78.91 -21.14
CA LYS A 54 -9.84 -79.05 -22.16
C LYS A 54 -11.13 -79.19 -21.29
N LYS A 55 -12.39 -78.97 -21.67
CA LYS A 55 -13.16 -79.56 -22.78
C LYS A 55 -14.60 -79.02 -22.65
N ARG A 56 -15.25 -78.75 -23.78
CA ARG A 56 -16.71 -78.61 -23.91
C ARG A 56 -17.32 -80.01 -23.89
N SER A 57 -18.40 -80.22 -23.14
CA SER A 57 -19.32 -81.35 -23.30
C SER A 57 -20.75 -80.83 -23.32
N VAL A 58 -21.42 -81.06 -24.44
CA VAL A 58 -22.87 -80.98 -24.61
C VAL A 58 -23.48 -82.13 -23.81
N VAL A 59 -24.36 -81.81 -22.85
CA VAL A 59 -25.34 -82.72 -22.24
C VAL A 59 -26.58 -81.88 -21.92
N THR A 60 -27.63 -81.99 -22.74
CA THR A 60 -29.01 -82.05 -22.22
C THR A 60 -29.17 -83.47 -21.66
N PRO A 61 -29.73 -83.66 -20.45
CA PRO A 61 -31.12 -83.35 -20.10
C PRO A 61 -31.18 -82.66 -18.71
N ASP A 62 -32.25 -82.20 -18.09
CA ASP A 62 -33.66 -82.60 -18.03
C ASP A 62 -34.48 -81.38 -17.64
N LEU A 63 -35.72 -81.36 -18.12
CA LEU A 63 -36.79 -80.51 -17.62
C LEU A 63 -37.03 -80.87 -16.14
N LYS A 64 -36.43 -80.12 -15.21
CA LYS A 64 -36.84 -80.09 -13.82
C LYS A 64 -37.25 -78.68 -13.46
N THR A 65 -38.52 -78.58 -13.09
CA THR A 65 -39.23 -77.46 -12.50
C THR A 65 -38.47 -76.89 -11.31
N ASP A 66 -37.52 -76.00 -11.57
CA ASP A 66 -36.97 -75.12 -10.55
C ASP A 66 -37.97 -73.99 -10.30
N THR A 67 -38.66 -74.12 -9.15
CA THR A 67 -39.51 -73.11 -8.50
C THR A 67 -39.09 -71.68 -8.83
N GLU A 68 -40.05 -70.85 -9.29
CA GLU A 68 -39.90 -69.40 -9.53
C GLU A 68 -39.50 -68.65 -8.24
N LYS A 69 -38.25 -68.78 -7.81
CA LYS A 69 -37.73 -68.05 -6.65
C LYS A 69 -37.39 -66.62 -7.07
N VAL A 70 -37.86 -65.66 -6.29
CA VAL A 70 -37.52 -64.24 -6.45
C VAL A 70 -36.07 -64.05 -6.07
N LYS A 71 -35.29 -63.40 -6.94
CA LYS A 71 -33.89 -63.01 -6.66
C LYS A 71 -33.75 -61.50 -6.83
N ILE A 72 -33.38 -60.80 -5.77
CA ILE A 72 -33.06 -59.37 -5.81
C ILE A 72 -31.54 -59.26 -5.95
N SER A 73 -31.08 -58.39 -6.85
CA SER A 73 -29.66 -58.19 -7.17
C SER A 73 -29.10 -56.85 -6.70
N GLY A 74 -29.96 -55.93 -6.24
CA GLY A 74 -29.53 -54.61 -5.78
C GLY A 74 -30.63 -53.55 -5.81
N LEU A 75 -30.33 -52.41 -5.21
CA LEU A 75 -31.23 -51.27 -5.07
C LEU A 75 -30.52 -49.97 -5.49
N ARG A 76 -31.21 -49.10 -6.23
CA ARG A 76 -30.75 -47.77 -6.63
C ARG A 76 -31.76 -46.72 -6.21
N LEU A 77 -31.25 -45.58 -5.76
CA LEU A 77 -32.04 -44.40 -5.46
C LEU A 77 -31.96 -43.41 -6.62
N GLU A 78 -33.11 -42.92 -7.06
CA GLU A 78 -33.27 -41.86 -8.04
C GLU A 78 -33.95 -40.66 -7.36
N PRO A 79 -33.39 -39.43 -7.47
CA PRO A 79 -34.09 -38.24 -7.00
C PRO A 79 -35.34 -38.00 -7.87
N ILE A 80 -36.42 -37.51 -7.26
CA ILE A 80 -37.65 -37.20 -8.00
C ILE A 80 -37.44 -35.96 -8.89
N ASN A 81 -36.68 -34.99 -8.40
CA ASN A 81 -36.30 -33.77 -9.13
C ASN A 81 -34.79 -33.75 -9.37
N SER A 82 -34.36 -33.56 -10.63
CA SER A 82 -32.95 -33.58 -11.04
C SER A 82 -32.08 -32.48 -10.41
N GLU A 83 -32.68 -31.49 -9.73
CA GLU A 83 -32.00 -30.35 -9.10
C GLU A 83 -31.79 -30.51 -7.58
N SER A 84 -32.29 -31.60 -6.98
CA SER A 84 -32.26 -31.83 -5.53
C SER A 84 -31.11 -32.76 -5.12
N THR A 85 -30.29 -32.33 -4.16
CA THR A 85 -29.18 -33.11 -3.56
C THR A 85 -29.71 -34.05 -2.45
N ASP A 86 -30.77 -34.80 -2.75
CA ASP A 86 -31.51 -35.58 -1.75
C ASP A 86 -30.85 -36.93 -1.41
N VAL A 87 -29.89 -37.36 -2.23
CA VAL A 87 -29.06 -38.56 -1.99
C VAL A 87 -27.68 -38.09 -1.49
N GLY A 88 -27.48 -38.14 -0.17
CA GLY A 88 -26.34 -37.57 0.56
C GLY A 88 -25.01 -38.36 0.44
N GLY A 89 -24.80 -39.06 -0.67
CA GLY A 89 -23.63 -39.92 -0.91
C GLY A 89 -23.77 -41.35 -0.36
N PHE A 90 -22.65 -42.06 -0.28
CA PHE A 90 -22.57 -43.44 0.21
C PHE A 90 -21.79 -43.51 1.53
N THR A 91 -22.17 -44.42 2.41
CA THR A 91 -21.36 -44.81 3.58
C THR A 91 -20.09 -45.54 3.14
N SER A 92 -19.12 -45.71 4.05
CA SER A 92 -17.88 -46.47 3.81
C SER A 92 -18.08 -47.94 3.42
N HIS A 93 -19.29 -48.48 3.63
CA HIS A 93 -19.68 -49.85 3.25
C HIS A 93 -20.56 -49.90 1.99
N GLY A 94 -20.65 -48.81 1.21
CA GLY A 94 -21.41 -48.78 -0.05
C GLY A 94 -22.92 -48.56 0.11
N ILE A 95 -23.43 -48.33 1.34
CA ILE A 95 -24.86 -48.13 1.60
C ILE A 95 -25.23 -46.67 1.26
N PRO A 96 -26.26 -46.41 0.43
CA PRO A 96 -26.70 -45.05 0.10
C PRO A 96 -27.32 -44.32 1.30
N ILE A 97 -27.04 -43.01 1.41
CA ILE A 97 -27.53 -42.12 2.47
C ILE A 97 -28.67 -41.25 1.95
N VAL A 98 -29.75 -41.19 2.72
CA VAL A 98 -30.99 -40.47 2.37
C VAL A 98 -31.36 -39.45 3.46
N SER A 99 -31.77 -38.27 3.03
CA SER A 99 -32.39 -37.26 3.90
C SER A 99 -33.76 -37.70 4.41
N THR A 100 -34.03 -37.51 5.69
CA THR A 100 -35.32 -37.89 6.31
C THR A 100 -36.50 -37.08 5.78
N ASN A 101 -37.68 -37.69 5.69
CA ASN A 101 -38.93 -37.09 5.20
C ASN A 101 -38.89 -36.56 3.75
N VAL A 102 -37.86 -36.90 2.99
CA VAL A 102 -37.80 -36.59 1.56
C VAL A 102 -38.33 -37.77 0.77
N GLN A 103 -39.22 -37.50 -0.20
CA GLN A 103 -39.71 -38.53 -1.11
C GLN A 103 -38.61 -38.87 -2.12
N ILE A 104 -38.20 -40.14 -2.16
CA ILE A 104 -37.18 -40.61 -3.09
C ILE A 104 -37.74 -41.80 -3.86
N LYS A 105 -37.39 -41.86 -5.15
CA LYS A 105 -37.76 -42.98 -6.00
C LYS A 105 -36.74 -44.09 -5.81
N ILE A 106 -37.22 -45.22 -5.32
CA ILE A 106 -36.44 -46.43 -5.07
C ILE A 106 -36.65 -47.38 -6.25
N VAL A 107 -35.55 -47.82 -6.85
CA VAL A 107 -35.54 -48.78 -7.96
C VAL A 107 -34.83 -50.05 -7.53
N VAL A 108 -35.56 -51.16 -7.49
CA VAL A 108 -35.06 -52.49 -7.14
C VAL A 108 -34.84 -53.30 -8.42
N PHE A 109 -33.70 -53.98 -8.51
CA PHE A 109 -33.31 -54.82 -9.65
C PHE A 109 -33.23 -56.30 -9.25
N GLY A 110 -33.59 -57.21 -10.15
CA GLY A 110 -33.61 -58.64 -9.85
C GLY A 110 -34.18 -59.52 -10.96
N CYS A 111 -34.65 -60.71 -10.60
CA CYS A 111 -35.39 -61.66 -11.44
C CYS A 111 -36.70 -62.07 -10.74
N ASN A 112 -37.75 -62.30 -11.53
CA ASN A 112 -39.09 -62.67 -11.06
C ASN A 112 -39.74 -61.65 -10.12
N LEU A 113 -39.40 -60.35 -10.26
CA LEU A 113 -39.94 -59.29 -9.40
C LEU A 113 -41.45 -59.04 -9.57
N HIS A 114 -42.07 -59.55 -10.65
CA HIS A 114 -43.51 -59.41 -10.91
C HIS A 114 -44.40 -60.18 -9.90
N ILE A 115 -43.83 -61.20 -9.25
CA ILE A 115 -44.51 -62.08 -8.27
C ILE A 115 -44.61 -61.39 -6.90
N ILE A 116 -43.78 -60.36 -6.65
CA ILE A 116 -43.78 -59.63 -5.39
C ILE A 116 -45.08 -58.86 -5.22
N ASN A 117 -45.72 -59.01 -4.06
CA ASN A 117 -46.99 -58.36 -3.74
C ASN A 117 -46.81 -57.11 -2.84
N SER A 118 -45.77 -57.07 -2.02
CA SER A 118 -45.40 -55.84 -1.32
C SER A 118 -43.90 -55.81 -1.01
N ILE A 119 -43.35 -54.60 -0.96
CA ILE A 119 -41.98 -54.34 -0.51
C ILE A 119 -42.05 -53.47 0.73
N GLY A 120 -41.22 -53.76 1.71
CA GLY A 120 -41.06 -52.86 2.83
C GLY A 120 -39.66 -52.79 3.37
N PHE A 121 -39.47 -51.83 4.26
CA PHE A 121 -38.20 -51.55 4.89
C PHE A 121 -38.36 -51.74 6.38
N THR A 122 -37.51 -52.58 6.96
CA THR A 122 -37.50 -52.84 8.41
C THR A 122 -36.18 -52.39 9.04
N LYS A 123 -36.26 -52.05 10.32
CA LYS A 123 -35.08 -51.77 11.16
C LYS A 123 -34.59 -53.02 11.89
N GLY A 124 -35.45 -54.04 12.00
CA GLY A 124 -35.18 -55.27 12.74
C GLY A 124 -34.34 -56.27 11.96
N LYS A 125 -34.03 -57.41 12.60
CA LYS A 125 -33.40 -58.56 11.94
C LYS A 125 -34.39 -59.42 11.15
N ASN A 126 -35.70 -59.22 11.36
CA ASN A 126 -36.77 -60.02 10.75
C ASN A 126 -37.83 -59.11 10.11
N CYS A 127 -38.53 -59.63 9.10
CA CYS A 127 -39.59 -58.93 8.37
C CYS A 127 -40.99 -59.04 9.04
N SER A 128 -41.07 -59.24 10.36
CA SER A 128 -42.35 -59.41 11.07
C SER A 128 -43.08 -58.09 11.37
N SER A 129 -42.33 -56.98 11.45
CA SER A 129 -42.87 -55.63 11.55
C SER A 129 -42.26 -54.77 10.44
N LEU A 130 -43.07 -54.40 9.44
CA LEU A 130 -42.70 -53.50 8.35
C LEU A 130 -43.24 -52.09 8.64
N PRO A 131 -42.45 -51.18 9.25
CA PRO A 131 -42.88 -49.80 9.51
C PRO A 131 -43.14 -49.02 8.21
N LEU A 132 -42.43 -49.37 7.14
CA LEU A 132 -42.63 -48.82 5.80
C LEU A 132 -43.01 -49.98 4.89
N ASN A 133 -44.29 -50.09 4.55
CA ASN A 133 -44.79 -51.13 3.64
C ASN A 133 -45.46 -50.48 2.43
N VAL A 134 -45.03 -50.90 1.24
CA VAL A 134 -45.57 -50.49 -0.05
C VAL A 134 -46.26 -51.67 -0.71
N PRO A 135 -47.59 -51.66 -0.82
CA PRO A 135 -48.33 -52.69 -1.54
C PRO A 135 -48.16 -52.53 -3.06
N LYS A 136 -48.41 -53.61 -3.81
CA LYS A 136 -48.30 -53.66 -5.29
C LYS A 136 -49.02 -52.52 -6.02
N LYS A 137 -50.11 -52.00 -5.47
CA LYS A 137 -50.89 -50.87 -6.02
C LYS A 137 -50.07 -49.57 -6.13
N ASN A 138 -49.03 -49.41 -5.29
CA ASN A 138 -48.21 -48.20 -5.21
C ASN A 138 -46.85 -48.38 -5.92
N PHE A 139 -46.70 -49.41 -6.75
CA PHE A 139 -45.54 -49.57 -7.63
C PHE A 139 -45.74 -48.77 -8.90
N GLN A 140 -44.79 -47.89 -9.22
CA GLN A 140 -44.83 -47.07 -10.44
C GLN A 140 -44.45 -47.87 -11.69
N THR A 141 -43.58 -48.86 -11.54
CA THR A 141 -43.17 -49.75 -12.64
C THR A 141 -42.90 -51.11 -12.06
N ILE A 142 -43.50 -52.15 -12.64
CA ILE A 142 -43.24 -53.55 -12.30
C ILE A 142 -42.97 -54.34 -13.58
N THR A 143 -41.81 -54.98 -13.63
CA THR A 143 -41.40 -55.88 -14.71
C THR A 143 -40.72 -57.10 -14.08
N ASN A 144 -40.39 -58.11 -14.89
CA ASN A 144 -39.65 -59.27 -14.40
C ASN A 144 -38.28 -58.91 -13.79
N ARG A 145 -37.69 -57.77 -14.18
CA ARG A 145 -36.32 -57.40 -13.81
C ARG A 145 -36.16 -56.10 -13.02
N LYS A 146 -37.19 -55.24 -13.02
CA LYS A 146 -37.16 -53.92 -12.40
C LYS A 146 -38.48 -53.64 -11.70
N LEU A 147 -38.38 -53.13 -10.48
CA LEU A 147 -39.52 -52.62 -9.70
C LEU A 147 -39.16 -51.21 -9.18
N SER A 148 -40.05 -50.24 -9.34
CA SER A 148 -39.85 -48.89 -8.76
C SER A 148 -41.01 -48.40 -7.92
N THR A 149 -40.71 -47.75 -6.80
CA THR A 149 -41.69 -47.14 -5.90
C THR A 149 -41.16 -45.83 -5.31
N ILE A 150 -42.04 -44.97 -4.81
CA ILE A 150 -41.68 -43.74 -4.09
C ILE A 150 -41.95 -43.95 -2.61
N LEU A 151 -40.96 -43.64 -1.79
CA LEU A 151 -41.03 -43.75 -0.34
C LEU A 151 -40.31 -42.58 0.32
N ALA A 152 -40.75 -42.23 1.52
CA ALA A 152 -40.06 -41.30 2.41
C ALA A 152 -39.71 -42.03 3.71
N PHE A 153 -38.51 -41.79 4.23
CA PHE A 153 -38.02 -42.41 5.46
C PHE A 153 -38.23 -41.43 6.62
N PRO A 154 -39.12 -41.74 7.59
CA PRO A 154 -39.48 -40.79 8.63
C PRO A 154 -38.46 -40.69 9.76
N ASP A 155 -37.67 -41.74 9.99
CA ASP A 155 -36.80 -41.79 11.16
C ASP A 155 -35.36 -41.38 10.87
N LYS A 156 -34.82 -40.56 11.76
CA LYS A 156 -33.42 -40.15 11.78
C LYS A 156 -32.55 -41.29 12.33
N GLU A 157 -31.32 -41.36 11.85
CA GLU A 157 -30.28 -42.26 12.39
C GLU A 157 -30.67 -43.74 12.40
N SER A 158 -31.27 -44.23 11.31
CA SER A 158 -31.69 -45.63 11.19
C SER A 158 -31.14 -46.28 9.92
N ILE A 159 -30.78 -47.56 10.02
CA ILE A 159 -30.47 -48.40 8.85
C ILE A 159 -31.73 -49.21 8.55
N TYR A 160 -32.21 -49.07 7.32
CA TYR A 160 -33.37 -49.80 6.82
C TYR A 160 -32.89 -50.94 5.92
N LYS A 161 -33.38 -52.15 6.20
CA LYS A 161 -33.15 -53.36 5.40
C LYS A 161 -34.37 -53.66 4.54
N LEU A 162 -34.12 -54.15 3.32
CA LEU A 162 -35.16 -54.47 2.35
C LEU A 162 -35.82 -55.83 2.66
N CYS A 163 -37.14 -55.84 2.74
CA CYS A 163 -38.01 -57.02 2.87
C CYS A 163 -38.97 -57.08 1.67
N TYR A 164 -39.25 -58.27 1.16
CA TYR A 164 -40.30 -58.48 0.16
C TYR A 164 -41.26 -59.57 0.61
N CYS A 165 -42.54 -59.42 0.27
CA CYS A 165 -43.60 -60.37 0.61
C CYS A 165 -44.30 -60.87 -0.66
N LEU A 166 -44.55 -62.17 -0.72
CA LEU A 166 -45.24 -62.82 -1.85
C LEU A 166 -46.76 -62.87 -1.66
N SER A 167 -47.22 -62.78 -0.41
CA SER A 167 -48.65 -62.85 -0.05
C SER A 167 -49.15 -61.53 0.51
N ALA A 168 -50.44 -61.24 0.32
CA ALA A 168 -51.09 -60.02 0.84
C ALA A 168 -51.15 -59.96 2.37
N ASP A 169 -51.21 -61.12 3.03
CA ASP A 169 -51.36 -61.23 4.49
C ASP A 169 -50.05 -61.02 5.28
N GLN A 170 -48.95 -60.60 4.64
CA GLN A 170 -47.62 -60.39 5.27
C GLN A 170 -47.04 -61.64 6.00
N LYS A 171 -47.65 -62.82 5.84
CA LYS A 171 -47.21 -64.08 6.47
C LYS A 171 -45.98 -64.71 5.81
N ASN A 172 -45.71 -64.39 4.54
CA ASN A 172 -44.62 -64.95 3.75
C ASN A 172 -43.71 -63.81 3.24
N CYS A 173 -42.93 -63.23 4.16
CA CYS A 173 -41.99 -62.16 3.88
C CYS A 173 -40.56 -62.63 4.12
N SER A 174 -39.68 -62.39 3.15
CA SER A 174 -38.26 -62.76 3.21
C SER A 174 -37.40 -61.50 3.30
N LEU A 175 -36.36 -61.56 4.14
CA LEU A 175 -35.34 -60.52 4.25
C LEU A 175 -34.32 -60.68 3.13
N VAL A 176 -33.88 -59.56 2.55
CA VAL A 176 -32.72 -59.55 1.65
C VAL A 176 -31.47 -59.26 2.49
N GLU A 177 -30.55 -60.23 2.55
CA GLU A 177 -29.33 -60.13 3.37
C GLU A 177 -28.17 -59.42 2.66
N GLU A 178 -28.35 -59.01 1.41
CA GLU A 178 -27.32 -58.31 0.63
C GLU A 178 -27.15 -56.85 1.09
N ASN A 179 -25.90 -56.46 1.39
CA ASN A 179 -25.56 -55.11 1.87
C ASN A 179 -25.97 -54.00 0.88
N ASP A 180 -25.99 -54.30 -0.41
CA ASP A 180 -26.31 -53.38 -1.52
C ASP A 180 -27.81 -53.01 -1.59
N THR A 181 -28.63 -53.56 -0.68
CA THR A 181 -30.07 -53.28 -0.58
C THR A 181 -30.47 -52.49 0.66
N ASN A 182 -29.50 -52.18 1.53
CA ASN A 182 -29.74 -51.39 2.73
C ASN A 182 -29.78 -49.90 2.39
N ILE A 183 -30.50 -49.10 3.19
CA ILE A 183 -30.53 -47.63 3.08
C ILE A 183 -30.25 -47.04 4.46
N SER A 184 -29.39 -46.03 4.53
CA SER A 184 -29.04 -45.35 5.79
C SER A 184 -29.59 -43.93 5.82
N THR A 185 -30.20 -43.52 6.94
CA THR A 185 -30.56 -42.12 7.20
C THR A 185 -29.55 -41.42 8.11
N MET A 186 -28.35 -42.00 8.26
CA MET A 186 -27.25 -41.42 9.02
C MET A 186 -26.62 -40.24 8.25
N ILE A 187 -27.03 -39.02 8.61
CA ILE A 187 -26.37 -37.80 8.14
C ILE A 187 -24.96 -37.77 8.75
N LYS A 188 -23.92 -37.58 7.91
CA LYS A 188 -22.53 -37.48 8.36
C LYS A 188 -22.39 -36.22 9.24
N GLN A 189 -22.36 -36.38 10.57
CA GLN A 189 -22.08 -35.27 11.48
C GLN A 189 -20.73 -34.63 11.09
N ARG A 190 -20.71 -33.31 10.83
CA ARG A 190 -19.45 -32.57 10.64
C ARG A 190 -18.65 -32.72 11.94
N LYS A 191 -17.56 -33.49 11.89
CA LYS A 191 -16.61 -33.53 13.00
C LYS A 191 -15.89 -32.19 13.04
N TYR A 192 -16.24 -31.36 14.03
CA TYR A 192 -15.47 -30.17 14.35
C TYR A 192 -14.05 -30.59 14.73
N ILE A 193 -13.04 -29.96 14.13
CA ILE A 193 -11.62 -30.24 14.41
C ILE A 193 -11.25 -29.79 15.84
N LEU A 194 -11.98 -28.82 16.40
CA LEU A 194 -11.74 -28.19 17.71
C LEU A 194 -13.07 -27.93 18.46
N PRO A 195 -13.08 -27.81 19.79
CA PRO A 195 -14.26 -27.41 20.54
C PRO A 195 -14.70 -25.99 20.18
N LEU A 196 -16.01 -25.76 20.04
CA LEU A 196 -16.61 -24.51 19.54
C LEU A 196 -16.10 -23.25 20.26
N TRP A 197 -15.95 -23.31 21.58
CA TRP A 197 -15.45 -22.17 22.35
C TRP A 197 -14.01 -21.80 22.01
N LEU A 198 -13.14 -22.80 21.77
CA LEU A 198 -11.77 -22.58 21.37
C LEU A 198 -11.69 -22.01 19.94
N GLN A 199 -12.55 -22.49 19.04
CA GLN A 199 -12.64 -21.99 17.67
C GLN A 199 -13.07 -20.52 17.61
N ILE A 200 -14.08 -20.11 18.40
CA ILE A 200 -14.51 -18.71 18.45
C ILE A 200 -13.38 -17.82 19.00
N ASN A 201 -12.72 -18.22 20.08
CA ASN A 201 -11.58 -17.46 20.62
C ASN A 201 -10.44 -17.32 19.60
N LEU A 202 -10.16 -18.38 18.84
CA LEU A 202 -9.13 -18.39 17.80
C LEU A 202 -9.49 -17.43 16.65
N ILE A 203 -10.75 -17.41 16.22
CA ILE A 203 -11.23 -16.48 15.18
C ILE A 203 -11.08 -15.03 15.64
N VAL A 204 -11.48 -14.72 16.88
CA VAL A 204 -11.34 -13.35 17.43
C VAL A 204 -9.86 -12.95 17.46
N LEU A 205 -8.97 -13.84 17.92
CA LEU A 205 -7.53 -13.58 17.94
C LEU A 205 -6.98 -13.32 16.52
N PHE A 206 -7.38 -14.12 15.53
CA PHE A 206 -6.94 -13.94 14.16
C PHE A 206 -7.47 -12.65 13.53
N VAL A 207 -8.71 -12.25 13.79
CA VAL A 207 -9.24 -10.95 13.33
C VAL A 207 -8.43 -9.79 13.90
N LEU A 208 -8.08 -9.83 15.20
CA LEU A 208 -7.24 -8.80 15.82
C LEU A 208 -5.82 -8.76 15.20
N LEU A 209 -5.25 -9.93 14.90
CA LEU A 209 -3.92 -10.03 14.31
C LEU A 209 -3.89 -9.59 12.84
N SER A 210 -4.93 -9.93 12.07
CA SER A 210 -5.17 -9.41 10.70
C SER A 210 -5.26 -7.87 10.73
N GLY A 211 -6.07 -7.35 11.65
CA GLY A 211 -6.17 -5.92 11.94
C GLY A 211 -4.83 -5.25 12.23
N LEU A 212 -4.04 -5.89 13.09
CA LEU A 212 -2.72 -5.38 13.42
C LEU A 212 -1.80 -5.33 12.19
N PHE A 213 -1.74 -6.37 11.36
CA PHE A 213 -0.87 -6.39 10.19
C PHE A 213 -1.30 -5.40 9.11
N SER A 214 -2.59 -5.34 8.82
CA SER A 214 -3.15 -4.40 7.87
C SER A 214 -2.92 -2.95 8.32
N GLY A 215 -3.16 -2.66 9.61
CA GLY A 215 -2.91 -1.37 10.22
C GLY A 215 -1.43 -0.98 10.25
N LEU A 216 -0.55 -1.90 10.65
CA LEU A 216 0.90 -1.67 10.68
C LEU A 216 1.49 -1.47 9.29
N ASN A 217 0.96 -2.17 8.28
CA ASN A 217 1.41 -1.98 6.90
C ASN A 217 1.18 -0.52 6.49
N LEU A 218 -0.02 0.02 6.68
CA LEU A 218 -0.28 1.42 6.36
C LEU A 218 0.49 2.38 7.30
N GLY A 219 0.44 2.14 8.62
CA GLY A 219 1.00 3.05 9.62
C GLY A 219 2.52 3.16 9.60
N LEU A 220 3.23 2.03 9.44
CA LEU A 220 4.70 2.01 9.34
C LEU A 220 5.17 2.39 7.93
N MET A 221 4.42 2.06 6.87
CA MET A 221 4.82 2.44 5.50
C MET A 221 4.65 3.92 5.21
N THR A 222 3.70 4.58 5.88
CA THR A 222 3.51 6.04 5.75
C THR A 222 4.68 6.82 6.34
N LEU A 223 5.29 6.32 7.42
CA LEU A 223 6.42 6.96 8.07
C LEU A 223 7.74 6.60 7.36
N THR A 224 8.50 7.59 6.93
CA THR A 224 9.80 7.34 6.28
C THR A 224 10.94 7.21 7.28
N PRO A 225 12.03 6.49 6.94
CA PRO A 225 13.20 6.37 7.83
C PRO A 225 13.76 7.72 8.30
N GLN A 226 13.73 8.72 7.42
CA GLN A 226 14.24 10.07 7.69
C GLN A 226 13.31 10.88 8.60
N GLU A 227 11.99 10.79 8.40
CA GLU A 227 11.01 11.36 9.34
C GLU A 227 11.17 10.74 10.73
N LEU A 228 11.40 9.42 10.82
CA LEU A 228 11.70 8.77 12.10
C LEU A 228 12.99 9.29 12.74
N GLU A 229 14.02 9.56 11.94
CA GLU A 229 15.28 10.13 12.46
C GLU A 229 15.09 11.58 12.95
N LEU A 230 14.28 12.38 12.25
CA LEU A 230 13.89 13.71 12.68
C LEU A 230 13.11 13.67 14.00
N ILE A 231 12.10 12.79 14.12
CA ILE A 231 11.34 12.57 15.35
C ILE A 231 12.25 12.08 16.48
N CYS A 232 13.29 11.30 16.17
CA CYS A 232 14.27 10.87 17.17
C CYS A 232 15.13 12.03 17.71
N LYS A 233 15.40 13.06 16.90
CA LYS A 233 16.23 14.22 17.30
C LYS A 233 15.41 15.35 17.92
N ALA A 234 14.22 15.63 17.39
CA ALA A 234 13.41 16.81 17.72
C ALA A 234 12.06 16.49 18.39
N GLY A 235 11.70 15.21 18.53
CA GLY A 235 10.42 14.79 19.11
C GLY A 235 10.40 14.72 20.64
N ASN A 236 9.20 14.56 21.19
CA ASN A 236 8.98 14.34 22.62
C ASN A 236 9.67 13.06 23.12
N GLU A 237 9.97 12.97 24.42
CA GLU A 237 10.71 11.81 24.97
C GLU A 237 10.05 10.45 24.66
N GLN A 238 8.72 10.38 24.65
CA GLN A 238 7.99 9.16 24.32
C GLN A 238 8.10 8.81 22.83
N ASP A 239 7.92 9.79 21.94
CA ASP A 239 8.00 9.60 20.50
C ASP A 239 9.41 9.23 20.07
N ARG A 240 10.44 9.79 20.73
CA ARG A 240 11.84 9.42 20.53
C ARG A 240 12.12 7.95 20.85
N LYS A 241 11.58 7.44 21.97
CA LYS A 241 11.70 6.03 22.34
C LYS A 241 11.01 5.12 21.31
N TYR A 242 9.81 5.50 20.86
CA TYR A 242 9.08 4.74 19.85
C TYR A 242 9.79 4.72 18.49
N ALA A 243 10.28 5.87 18.02
CA ALA A 243 11.03 5.97 16.78
C ALA A 243 12.30 5.11 16.79
N THR A 244 13.10 5.18 17.86
CA THR A 244 14.36 4.41 18.00
C THR A 244 14.16 2.91 17.81
N VAL A 245 13.05 2.38 18.34
CA VAL A 245 12.73 0.94 18.28
C VAL A 245 12.25 0.52 16.88
N ILE A 246 11.58 1.41 16.14
CA ILE A 246 11.00 1.12 14.83
C ILE A 246 12.02 1.28 13.68
N ILE A 247 12.96 2.23 13.79
CA ILE A 247 13.99 2.52 12.76
C ILE A 247 14.63 1.25 12.16
N PRO A 248 15.19 0.29 12.93
CA PRO A 248 15.89 -0.85 12.34
C PRO A 248 14.97 -1.78 11.54
N VAL A 249 13.69 -1.84 11.89
CA VAL A 249 12.70 -2.64 11.17
C VAL A 249 12.27 -1.92 9.90
N ARG A 250 12.11 -0.59 9.96
CA ARG A 250 11.70 0.25 8.84
C ARG A 250 12.79 0.42 7.77
N GLN A 251 14.07 0.40 8.16
CA GLN A 251 15.20 0.43 7.22
C GLN A 251 15.14 -0.71 6.20
N ARG A 252 14.60 -1.87 6.60
CA ARG A 252 14.32 -3.00 5.68
C ARG A 252 12.88 -2.96 5.19
N GLY A 253 12.48 -1.82 4.61
CA GLY A 253 11.10 -1.49 4.26
C GLY A 253 10.42 -2.55 3.37
N ASN A 254 11.10 -2.99 2.31
CA ASN A 254 10.53 -4.00 1.39
C ASN A 254 10.36 -5.37 2.06
N PHE A 255 11.29 -5.77 2.92
CA PHE A 255 11.17 -6.99 3.71
C PHE A 255 10.02 -6.92 4.73
N LEU A 256 9.87 -5.80 5.43
CA LEU A 256 8.74 -5.53 6.32
C LEU A 256 7.41 -5.59 5.56
N LEU A 257 7.33 -4.95 4.39
CA LEU A 257 6.14 -4.93 3.54
C LEU A 257 5.75 -6.35 3.12
N CYS A 258 6.68 -7.12 2.55
CA CYS A 258 6.42 -8.49 2.12
C CYS A 258 5.99 -9.38 3.29
N SER A 259 6.64 -9.26 4.44
CA SER A 259 6.30 -10.04 5.63
C SER A 259 4.88 -9.74 6.15
N LEU A 260 4.51 -8.46 6.30
CA LEU A 260 3.19 -8.07 6.77
C LEU A 260 2.08 -8.44 5.78
N LEU A 261 2.32 -8.31 4.48
CA LEU A 261 1.35 -8.72 3.45
C LEU A 261 1.13 -10.24 3.44
N ILE A 262 2.20 -11.03 3.49
CA ILE A 262 2.11 -12.49 3.55
C ILE A 262 1.37 -12.91 4.83
N GLY A 263 1.72 -12.31 5.96
CA GLY A 263 1.05 -12.56 7.23
C GLY A 263 -0.45 -12.26 7.16
N ASN A 264 -0.83 -11.13 6.55
CA ASN A 264 -2.23 -10.74 6.39
C ASN A 264 -3.00 -11.76 5.54
N VAL A 265 -2.43 -12.17 4.40
CA VAL A 265 -3.07 -13.17 3.51
C VAL A 265 -3.25 -14.51 4.23
N ILE A 266 -2.22 -15.01 4.92
CA ILE A 266 -2.28 -16.28 5.65
C ILE A 266 -3.37 -16.25 6.73
N ILE A 267 -3.43 -15.18 7.52
CA ILE A 267 -4.43 -15.05 8.59
C ILE A 267 -5.83 -14.91 8.01
N ASN A 268 -6.01 -14.10 6.97
CA ASN A 268 -7.31 -13.92 6.32
C ASN A 268 -7.83 -15.25 5.76
N SER A 269 -6.96 -16.04 5.11
CA SER A 269 -7.31 -17.39 4.66
C SER A 269 -7.66 -18.33 5.82
N ALA A 270 -6.92 -18.27 6.93
CA ALA A 270 -7.20 -19.08 8.12
C ALA A 270 -8.56 -18.73 8.76
N ILE A 271 -8.91 -17.44 8.82
CA ILE A 271 -10.22 -16.97 9.31
C ILE A 271 -11.34 -17.54 8.43
N SER A 272 -11.22 -17.45 7.10
CA SER A 272 -12.23 -17.98 6.17
C SER A 272 -12.44 -19.49 6.32
N ILE A 273 -11.36 -20.27 6.43
CA ILE A 273 -11.44 -21.73 6.63
C ILE A 273 -12.13 -22.06 7.97
N LEU A 274 -11.73 -21.39 9.06
CA LEU A 274 -12.35 -21.62 10.37
C LEU A 274 -13.82 -21.19 10.43
N MET A 275 -14.23 -20.22 9.62
CA MET A 275 -15.63 -19.77 9.55
C MET A 275 -16.51 -20.72 8.73
N ASP A 276 -15.95 -21.36 7.69
CA ASP A 276 -16.65 -22.36 6.87
C ASP A 276 -17.00 -23.64 7.65
N ASP A 277 -16.16 -23.99 8.63
CA ASP A 277 -16.45 -25.08 9.57
C ASP A 277 -17.63 -24.77 10.51
N LEU A 278 -17.82 -23.50 10.90
CA LEU A 278 -18.86 -23.09 11.87
C LEU A 278 -20.24 -22.86 11.25
N THR A 279 -20.31 -22.49 9.98
CA THR A 279 -21.54 -22.00 9.35
C THR A 279 -21.84 -22.71 8.03
N THR A 280 -23.02 -22.48 7.44
CA THR A 280 -23.33 -23.00 6.10
C THR A 280 -22.54 -22.20 5.05
N GLY A 281 -21.94 -22.86 4.06
CA GLY A 281 -20.85 -22.29 3.25
C GLY A 281 -21.07 -20.90 2.63
N TRP A 282 -22.29 -20.54 2.21
CA TRP A 282 -22.56 -19.20 1.70
C TRP A 282 -22.62 -18.13 2.81
N ILE A 283 -23.14 -18.47 3.99
CA ILE A 283 -23.14 -17.60 5.17
C ILE A 283 -21.71 -17.44 5.69
N ALA A 284 -20.91 -18.50 5.66
CA ALA A 284 -19.50 -18.48 6.03
C ALA A 284 -18.71 -17.48 5.17
N LEU A 285 -18.93 -17.52 3.86
CA LEU A 285 -18.26 -16.65 2.90
C LEU A 285 -18.59 -15.17 3.17
N VAL A 286 -19.88 -14.85 3.30
CA VAL A 286 -20.32 -13.46 3.51
C VAL A 286 -19.88 -12.95 4.88
N ALA A 287 -20.07 -13.74 5.94
CA ALA A 287 -19.72 -13.35 7.30
C ALA A 287 -18.20 -13.20 7.50
N SER A 288 -17.39 -14.12 6.96
CA SER A 288 -15.93 -14.00 7.02
C SER A 288 -15.42 -12.80 6.23
N SER A 289 -15.92 -12.58 5.01
CA SER A 289 -15.50 -11.45 4.16
C SER A 289 -15.86 -10.11 4.81
N ALA A 290 -17.09 -9.95 5.30
CA ALA A 290 -17.51 -8.72 5.96
C ALA A 290 -16.74 -8.49 7.28
N GLY A 291 -16.51 -9.55 8.06
CA GLY A 291 -15.74 -9.50 9.30
C GLY A 291 -14.29 -9.05 9.10
N ILE A 292 -13.61 -9.65 8.11
CA ILE A 292 -12.22 -9.31 7.77
C ILE A 292 -12.13 -7.87 7.27
N VAL A 293 -13.00 -7.43 6.36
CA VAL A 293 -12.93 -6.08 5.80
C VAL A 293 -13.21 -5.00 6.85
N LEU A 294 -14.27 -5.17 7.66
CA LEU A 294 -14.65 -4.15 8.64
C LEU A 294 -13.68 -4.12 9.83
N PHE A 295 -13.49 -5.28 10.48
CA PHE A 295 -12.73 -5.38 11.73
C PHE A 295 -11.25 -5.67 11.52
N GLY A 296 -10.87 -6.36 10.45
CA GLY A 296 -9.48 -6.71 10.12
C GLY A 296 -8.77 -5.73 9.19
N GLU A 297 -9.47 -4.83 8.49
CA GLU A 297 -8.81 -3.89 7.57
C GLU A 297 -9.20 -2.43 7.85
N ILE A 298 -10.46 -2.05 7.64
CA ILE A 298 -10.87 -0.64 7.62
C ILE A 298 -10.66 0.04 8.97
N ILE A 299 -11.19 -0.54 10.06
CA ILE A 299 -11.09 0.06 11.39
C ILE A 299 -9.62 0.16 11.84
N PRO A 300 -8.80 -0.92 11.80
CA PRO A 300 -7.41 -0.87 12.23
C PRO A 300 -6.53 0.06 11.39
N GLN A 301 -6.72 0.08 10.07
CA GLN A 301 -5.98 1.00 9.19
C GLN A 301 -6.27 2.45 9.54
N SER A 302 -7.54 2.82 9.75
CA SER A 302 -7.91 4.19 10.10
C SER A 302 -7.28 4.66 11.42
N LEU A 303 -7.15 3.76 12.41
CA LEU A 303 -6.50 4.05 13.69
C LEU A 303 -4.98 4.21 13.53
N CYS A 304 -4.36 3.35 12.72
CA CYS A 304 -2.91 3.34 12.50
C CYS A 304 -2.42 4.54 11.66
N VAL A 305 -3.27 5.19 10.89
CA VAL A 305 -2.91 6.46 10.22
C VAL A 305 -2.62 7.56 11.24
N LYS A 306 -3.40 7.65 12.33
CA LYS A 306 -3.22 8.71 13.35
C LYS A 306 -2.21 8.33 14.44
N LYS A 307 -2.14 7.04 14.81
CA LYS A 307 -1.34 6.54 15.94
C LYS A 307 -0.30 5.50 15.52
N GLY A 308 0.14 5.52 14.26
CA GLY A 308 1.03 4.51 13.68
C GLY A 308 2.34 4.32 14.44
N LEU A 309 2.96 5.43 14.88
CA LEU A 309 4.21 5.39 15.66
C LEU A 309 4.04 4.66 17.00
N ALA A 310 2.99 5.00 17.75
CA ALA A 310 2.72 4.40 19.05
C ALA A 310 2.31 2.92 18.94
N VAL A 311 1.43 2.59 17.97
CA VAL A 311 0.98 1.22 17.73
C VAL A 311 2.15 0.35 17.28
N GLY A 312 2.94 0.82 16.30
CA GLY A 312 4.10 0.09 15.77
C GLY A 312 5.20 -0.17 16.80
N ALA A 313 5.46 0.76 17.70
CA ALA A 313 6.48 0.57 18.73
C ALA A 313 6.02 -0.42 19.81
N LYS A 314 4.75 -0.38 20.22
CA LYS A 314 4.20 -1.33 21.20
C LYS A 314 4.10 -2.75 20.65
N THR A 315 3.83 -2.91 19.35
CA THR A 315 3.65 -4.23 18.73
C THR A 315 4.91 -4.74 18.03
N ILE A 316 6.06 -4.06 18.19
CA ILE A 316 7.31 -4.38 17.50
C ILE A 316 7.76 -5.84 17.72
N TRP A 317 7.51 -6.40 18.91
CA TRP A 317 7.90 -7.76 19.23
C TRP A 317 7.09 -8.77 18.41
N ILE A 318 5.78 -8.53 18.26
CA ILE A 318 4.88 -9.33 17.42
C ILE A 318 5.33 -9.21 15.96
N THR A 319 5.59 -8.00 15.48
CA THR A 319 6.06 -7.76 14.09
C THR A 319 7.35 -8.51 13.80
N LYS A 320 8.34 -8.45 14.71
CA LYS A 320 9.61 -9.18 14.57
C LYS A 320 9.43 -10.69 14.57
N PHE A 321 8.54 -11.22 15.42
CA PHE A 321 8.20 -12.64 15.43
C PHE A 321 7.65 -13.10 14.08
N PHE A 322 6.72 -12.35 13.49
CA PHE A 322 6.16 -12.69 12.18
C PHE A 322 7.14 -12.47 11.02
N MET A 323 8.01 -11.47 11.10
CA MET A 323 9.12 -11.31 10.16
C MET A 323 10.08 -12.49 10.20
N LEU A 324 10.34 -13.05 11.39
CA LEU A 324 11.15 -14.27 11.52
C LEU A 324 10.40 -15.49 10.96
N LEU A 325 9.11 -15.64 11.27
CA LEU A 325 8.29 -16.76 10.79
C LEU A 325 8.16 -16.79 9.27
N THR A 326 7.95 -15.62 8.66
CA THR A 326 7.79 -15.47 7.21
C THR A 326 9.11 -15.30 6.47
N PHE A 327 10.25 -15.25 7.19
CA PHE A 327 11.59 -15.08 6.65
C PHE A 327 11.92 -15.95 5.41
N PRO A 328 11.68 -17.28 5.39
CA PRO A 328 12.09 -18.12 4.26
C PRO A 328 11.42 -17.74 2.93
N ILE A 329 10.22 -17.15 2.97
CA ILE A 329 9.45 -16.76 1.78
C ILE A 329 9.56 -15.26 1.52
N ALA A 330 9.46 -14.44 2.58
CA ALA A 330 9.47 -12.99 2.48
C ALA A 330 10.83 -12.42 2.06
N TYR A 331 11.94 -13.04 2.51
CA TYR A 331 13.30 -12.57 2.20
C TYR A 331 13.68 -12.65 0.70
N PRO A 332 13.50 -13.80 0.00
CA PRO A 332 13.77 -13.85 -1.44
C PRO A 332 12.84 -12.93 -2.23
N LEU A 333 11.56 -12.84 -1.82
CA LEU A 333 10.59 -11.95 -2.46
C LEU A 333 10.99 -10.47 -2.30
N SER A 334 11.43 -10.05 -1.11
CA SER A 334 11.89 -8.68 -0.89
C SER A 334 13.16 -8.38 -1.68
N LYS A 335 14.09 -9.34 -1.78
CA LYS A 335 15.33 -9.17 -2.57
C LYS A 335 15.04 -9.07 -4.07
N LEU A 336 14.04 -9.82 -4.56
CA LEU A 336 13.57 -9.68 -5.93
C LEU A 336 12.94 -8.30 -6.16
N LEU A 337 12.15 -7.81 -5.21
CA LEU A 337 11.54 -6.49 -5.27
C LEU A 337 12.61 -5.38 -5.24
N ASP A 338 13.64 -5.52 -4.42
CA ASP A 338 14.80 -4.62 -4.36
C ASP A 338 15.59 -4.61 -5.68
N LEU A 339 15.69 -5.75 -6.38
CA LEU A 339 16.36 -5.86 -7.67
C LEU A 339 15.57 -5.20 -8.80
N ILE A 340 14.23 -5.34 -8.79
CA ILE A 340 13.35 -4.81 -9.84
C ILE A 340 13.14 -3.30 -9.68
N ILE A 341 12.95 -2.82 -8.44
CA ILE A 341 12.63 -1.42 -8.15
C ILE A 341 13.89 -0.56 -7.95
N GLY A 342 15.05 -1.21 -7.75
CA GLY A 342 16.28 -0.54 -7.33
C GLY A 342 16.24 -0.24 -5.84
N VAL A 343 17.41 -0.24 -5.20
CA VAL A 343 17.54 0.05 -3.76
C VAL A 343 16.94 1.43 -3.50
N GLY A 344 15.76 1.44 -2.87
CA GLY A 344 15.00 2.64 -2.52
C GLY A 344 15.73 3.47 -1.46
N ALA A 345 16.85 4.07 -1.85
CA ALA A 345 17.26 5.33 -1.29
C ALA A 345 16.21 6.33 -1.77
N ALA A 346 15.11 6.46 -1.02
CA ALA A 346 14.36 7.69 -0.99
C ALA A 346 15.32 8.77 -0.49
N SER A 347 16.22 9.22 -1.37
CA SER A 347 16.96 10.45 -1.23
C SER A 347 15.87 11.50 -1.34
N TYR A 348 15.33 11.91 -0.19
CA TYR A 348 14.41 13.03 -0.16
C TYR A 348 15.20 14.19 -0.75
N ASP A 349 14.72 14.65 -1.90
CA ASP A 349 15.21 15.87 -2.52
C ASP A 349 15.18 16.95 -1.44
N ARG A 350 16.26 17.71 -1.30
CA ARG A 350 16.47 18.76 -0.28
C ARG A 350 15.23 19.66 -0.15
N LYS A 351 14.49 19.81 -1.25
CA LYS A 351 13.22 20.51 -1.42
C LYS A 351 12.02 19.92 -0.64
N LYS A 352 11.84 18.60 -0.57
CA LYS A 352 10.72 17.97 0.18
C LYS A 352 10.89 18.07 1.70
N LEU A 353 12.11 17.88 2.19
CA LEU A 353 12.42 18.12 3.61
C LEU A 353 12.18 19.59 3.96
N MET A 354 12.47 20.50 3.02
CA MET A 354 12.23 21.93 3.16
C MET A 354 10.76 22.29 3.26
N GLU A 355 9.92 21.65 2.46
CA GLU A 355 8.48 21.87 2.43
C GLU A 355 7.81 21.40 3.73
N LEU A 356 8.26 20.25 4.26
CA LEU A 356 7.80 19.74 5.56
C LEU A 356 8.14 20.72 6.70
N ILE A 357 9.38 21.25 6.74
CA ILE A 357 9.80 22.21 7.77
C ILE A 357 8.99 23.51 7.69
N LYS A 358 8.73 24.01 6.47
CA LYS A 358 7.89 25.20 6.23
C LYS A 358 6.47 25.04 6.75
N MET A 359 5.90 23.84 6.68
CA MET A 359 4.53 23.58 7.17
C MET A 359 4.45 23.51 8.71
N THR A 360 5.51 23.09 9.39
CA THR A 360 5.58 23.00 10.86
C THR A 360 5.97 24.30 11.57
N ALA A 361 6.65 25.24 10.89
CA ALA A 361 7.11 26.49 11.48
C ALA A 361 5.97 27.52 11.57
N ARG A 362 5.04 27.36 12.52
CA ARG A 362 3.86 28.23 12.60
C ARG A 362 3.83 29.33 13.65
N ASP A 363 4.71 29.42 14.67
CA ASP A 363 4.47 30.47 15.69
C ASP A 363 5.64 31.15 16.41
N GLU A 364 6.89 30.67 16.46
CA GLU A 364 7.96 31.45 17.14
C GLU A 364 9.32 31.43 16.40
N SER A 365 9.67 30.32 15.76
CA SER A 365 10.95 30.15 15.05
C SER A 365 10.91 30.55 13.57
N ALA A 366 9.87 31.28 13.13
CA ALA A 366 9.67 31.63 11.73
C ALA A 366 10.83 32.47 11.14
N MET A 367 11.45 33.33 11.96
CA MET A 367 12.62 34.11 11.53
C MET A 367 13.86 33.23 11.37
N GLU A 368 14.18 32.38 12.35
CA GLU A 368 15.32 31.45 12.29
C GLU A 368 15.20 30.51 11.08
N PHE A 369 13.99 30.00 10.82
CA PHE A 369 13.73 29.17 9.64
C PHE A 369 13.82 29.93 8.33
N ARG A 370 13.45 31.22 8.29
CA ARG A 370 13.64 32.07 7.11
C ARG A 370 15.11 32.29 6.78
N ILE A 371 15.92 32.57 7.80
CA ILE A 371 17.37 32.73 7.64
C ILE A 371 18.01 31.42 7.20
N ALA A 372 17.67 30.30 7.84
CA ALA A 372 18.15 28.98 7.43
C ALA A 372 17.75 28.64 5.98
N PHE A 373 16.53 28.97 5.59
CA PHE A 373 16.04 28.78 4.23
C PHE A 373 16.81 29.64 3.22
N GLY A 374 16.97 30.94 3.49
CA GLY A 374 17.74 31.83 2.63
C GLY A 374 19.20 31.37 2.52
N ALA A 375 19.82 30.97 3.63
CA ALA A 375 21.18 30.42 3.66
C ALA A 375 21.34 29.12 2.85
N MET A 376 20.27 28.33 2.69
CA MET A 376 20.31 27.14 1.85
C MET A 376 20.12 27.49 0.36
N GLU A 377 19.30 28.49 0.04
CA GLU A 377 18.97 28.91 -1.33
C GLU A 377 20.12 29.66 -2.02
N ILE A 378 20.93 30.44 -1.28
CA ILE A 378 22.15 31.07 -1.83
C ILE A 378 23.15 30.08 -2.43
N THR A 379 23.07 28.78 -2.08
CA THR A 379 23.94 27.76 -2.70
C THR A 379 23.60 27.55 -4.18
N ASP A 380 22.34 27.72 -4.55
CA ASP A 380 21.82 27.46 -5.89
C ASP A 380 21.70 28.75 -6.74
N LYS A 381 21.98 29.91 -6.15
CA LYS A 381 21.90 31.23 -6.78
C LYS A 381 23.25 31.76 -7.25
N THR A 382 23.18 32.60 -8.27
CA THR A 382 24.31 33.29 -8.88
C THR A 382 24.20 34.80 -8.70
N VAL A 383 25.28 35.53 -8.98
CA VAL A 383 25.30 37.00 -8.94
C VAL A 383 24.21 37.62 -9.81
N LYS A 384 23.94 37.02 -10.97
CA LYS A 384 22.89 37.46 -11.90
C LYS A 384 21.51 37.56 -11.25
N ASP A 385 21.22 36.70 -10.26
CA ASP A 385 19.89 36.61 -9.66
C ASP A 385 19.60 37.75 -8.67
N ILE A 386 20.64 38.41 -8.14
CA ILE A 386 20.52 39.46 -7.10
C ILE A 386 21.09 40.82 -7.54
N MET A 387 21.86 40.89 -8.63
CA MET A 387 22.55 42.13 -9.03
C MET A 387 21.57 43.28 -9.34
N THR A 388 21.97 44.50 -8.98
CA THR A 388 21.30 45.72 -9.46
C THR A 388 21.68 45.93 -10.93
N LYS A 389 20.68 46.01 -11.80
CA LYS A 389 20.89 46.23 -13.25
C LYS A 389 21.57 47.56 -13.51
N ILE A 390 22.47 47.62 -14.49
CA ILE A 390 23.26 48.81 -14.81
C ILE A 390 22.42 50.07 -15.12
N GLU A 391 21.21 49.89 -15.64
CA GLU A 391 20.25 50.95 -15.94
C GLU A 391 19.82 51.72 -14.68
N ASP A 392 19.67 50.99 -13.56
CA ASP A 392 19.21 51.51 -12.27
C ASP A 392 20.37 52.01 -11.38
N VAL A 393 21.62 51.78 -11.80
CA VAL A 393 22.81 52.23 -11.04
C VAL A 393 23.06 53.72 -11.24
N PHE A 394 23.14 54.46 -10.13
CA PHE A 394 23.62 55.84 -10.12
C PHE A 394 25.14 55.89 -10.32
N MET A 395 25.60 56.62 -11.34
CA MET A 395 27.02 56.73 -11.70
C MET A 395 27.40 58.16 -12.06
N LEU A 396 28.67 58.53 -11.84
CA LEU A 396 29.19 59.86 -12.14
C LEU A 396 30.19 59.81 -13.29
N GLN A 397 30.25 60.91 -14.05
CA GLN A 397 31.22 61.06 -15.14
C GLN A 397 32.58 61.53 -14.58
N GLU A 398 33.69 60.99 -15.08
CA GLU A 398 35.04 61.35 -14.62
C GLU A 398 35.37 62.86 -14.77
N THR A 399 34.80 63.51 -15.79
CA THR A 399 35.01 64.94 -16.09
C THR A 399 34.07 65.87 -15.34
N MET A 400 33.20 65.34 -14.48
CA MET A 400 32.28 66.14 -13.69
C MET A 400 33.06 66.97 -12.66
N ILE A 401 32.83 68.28 -12.66
CA ILE A 401 33.38 69.20 -11.67
C ILE A 401 32.52 69.15 -10.41
N LEU A 402 33.15 68.99 -9.25
CA LEU A 402 32.52 68.86 -7.94
C LEU A 402 32.29 70.24 -7.29
N ASN A 403 31.32 70.99 -7.80
CA ASN A 403 30.90 72.27 -7.23
C ASN A 403 30.02 72.04 -5.99
N ALA A 404 29.87 73.05 -5.12
CA ALA A 404 29.02 73.01 -3.93
C ALA A 404 27.60 72.43 -4.17
N GLN A 405 26.94 72.84 -5.26
CA GLN A 405 25.61 72.33 -5.63
C GLN A 405 25.62 70.84 -5.96
N LYS A 406 26.62 70.38 -6.73
CA LYS A 406 26.74 68.97 -7.17
C LYS A 406 27.16 68.05 -6.04
N VAL A 407 28.08 68.51 -5.18
CA VAL A 407 28.45 67.78 -3.96
C VAL A 407 27.24 67.59 -3.06
N THR A 408 26.45 68.66 -2.87
CA THR A 408 25.19 68.60 -2.10
C THR A 408 24.19 67.62 -2.73
N GLU A 409 24.04 67.64 -4.05
CA GLU A 409 23.18 66.68 -4.77
C GLU A 409 23.64 65.23 -4.56
N ILE A 410 24.94 64.95 -4.70
CA ILE A 410 25.51 63.62 -4.51
C ILE A 410 25.27 63.12 -3.08
N VAL A 411 25.51 63.97 -2.07
CA VAL A 411 25.30 63.61 -0.66
C VAL A 411 23.82 63.34 -0.37
N ASN A 412 22.91 64.14 -0.94
CA ASN A 412 21.47 63.96 -0.76
C ASN A 412 20.91 62.68 -1.42
N MET A 413 21.63 62.08 -2.37
CA MET A 413 21.24 60.79 -2.96
C MET A 413 21.45 59.61 -2.00
N GLY A 414 22.30 59.75 -0.97
CA GLY A 414 22.49 58.74 0.08
C GLY A 414 23.43 57.57 -0.25
N TYR A 415 24.02 57.51 -1.45
CA TYR A 415 24.86 56.37 -1.86
C TYR A 415 26.31 56.44 -1.37
N THR A 416 26.72 55.58 -0.45
CA THR A 416 28.09 55.60 0.11
C THR A 416 29.22 55.38 -0.93
N ARG A 417 28.99 54.56 -1.97
CA ARG A 417 29.99 54.16 -2.97
C ARG A 417 29.41 54.33 -4.37
N ILE A 418 30.03 55.19 -5.18
CA ILE A 418 29.47 55.60 -6.47
C ILE A 418 30.46 55.24 -7.60
N PRO A 419 30.05 54.39 -8.58
CA PRO A 419 30.88 54.09 -9.75
C PRO A 419 31.10 55.32 -10.64
N VAL A 420 32.32 55.46 -11.14
CA VAL A 420 32.73 56.55 -12.05
C VAL A 420 33.06 55.98 -13.42
N TYR A 421 32.43 56.53 -14.46
CA TYR A 421 32.63 56.11 -15.85
C TYR A 421 33.40 57.14 -16.66
N ALA A 422 34.16 56.65 -17.64
CA ALA A 422 35.04 57.44 -18.48
C ALA A 422 34.59 57.47 -19.95
N LYS A 423 35.06 58.47 -20.71
CA LYS A 423 34.77 58.62 -22.16
C LYS A 423 33.29 58.72 -22.52
N ASN A 424 32.47 59.17 -21.57
CA ASN A 424 31.02 59.29 -21.73
C ASN A 424 30.30 57.96 -22.04
N ASP A 425 30.93 56.81 -21.77
CA ASP A 425 30.35 55.48 -21.94
C ASP A 425 30.14 54.82 -20.56
N ARG A 426 28.87 54.57 -20.20
CA ARG A 426 28.48 53.95 -18.92
C ARG A 426 29.00 52.52 -18.76
N ASN A 427 29.38 51.84 -19.84
CA ASN A 427 30.00 50.52 -19.76
C ASN A 427 31.46 50.57 -19.30
N ASN A 428 32.10 51.73 -19.43
CA ASN A 428 33.51 51.93 -19.15
C ASN A 428 33.72 52.55 -17.76
N VAL A 429 33.48 51.74 -16.72
CA VAL A 429 33.70 52.12 -15.32
C VAL A 429 35.19 51.98 -14.98
N VAL A 430 35.79 53.05 -14.46
CA VAL A 430 37.25 53.15 -14.21
C VAL A 430 37.58 53.21 -12.74
N SER A 431 36.77 53.89 -11.92
CA SER A 431 37.05 54.09 -10.49
C SER A 431 35.77 54.13 -9.65
N LEU A 432 35.95 54.15 -8.33
CA LEU A 432 34.89 54.30 -7.33
C LEU A 432 35.15 55.57 -6.52
N LEU A 433 34.11 56.40 -6.37
CA LEU A 433 34.11 57.56 -5.49
C LEU A 433 33.40 57.19 -4.19
N PHE A 434 34.03 57.42 -3.03
CA PHE A 434 33.36 57.24 -1.75
C PHE A 434 32.90 58.60 -1.23
N ILE A 435 31.68 58.69 -0.71
CA ILE A 435 31.14 59.98 -0.19
C ILE A 435 32.05 60.58 0.88
N LYS A 436 32.65 59.75 1.74
CA LYS A 436 33.57 60.22 2.80
C LYS A 436 34.78 60.98 2.26
N ASP A 437 35.19 60.72 1.02
CA ASP A 437 36.31 61.42 0.39
C ASP A 437 35.97 62.88 0.08
N LEU A 438 34.68 63.17 -0.09
CA LEU A 438 34.16 64.53 -0.29
C LEU A 438 34.16 65.36 1.00
N ALA A 439 34.27 64.73 2.18
CA ALA A 439 34.13 65.41 3.47
C ALA A 439 35.28 66.37 3.79
N LEU A 440 36.47 66.13 3.24
CA LEU A 440 37.67 66.96 3.47
C LEU A 440 37.96 67.91 2.30
N MET A 441 37.09 67.95 1.29
CA MET A 441 37.28 68.80 0.12
C MET A 441 36.53 70.11 0.28
N ASP A 442 37.20 71.20 -0.10
CA ASP A 442 36.55 72.50 -0.26
C ASP A 442 35.83 72.53 -1.62
N PRO A 443 34.49 72.73 -1.66
CA PRO A 443 33.76 72.83 -2.92
C PRO A 443 34.18 74.00 -3.81
N ASP A 444 34.88 75.01 -3.27
CA ASP A 444 35.34 76.18 -4.01
C ASP A 444 36.56 75.87 -4.90
N ASP A 445 37.30 74.79 -4.61
CA ASP A 445 38.46 74.36 -5.40
C ASP A 445 38.08 73.74 -6.76
N ASN A 446 36.80 73.42 -6.98
CA ASN A 446 36.27 72.90 -8.25
C ASN A 446 37.07 71.69 -8.80
N PHE A 447 37.44 70.75 -7.92
CA PHE A 447 38.11 69.52 -8.36
C PHE A 447 37.20 68.69 -9.29
N THR A 448 37.83 67.98 -10.22
CA THR A 448 37.12 66.98 -11.04
C THR A 448 37.01 65.67 -10.28
N VAL A 449 35.93 64.90 -10.52
CA VAL A 449 35.78 63.55 -9.95
C VAL A 449 37.02 62.69 -10.20
N LYS A 450 37.61 62.80 -11.40
CA LYS A 450 38.85 62.12 -11.74
C LYS A 450 40.00 62.44 -10.78
N ALA A 451 40.23 63.72 -10.45
CA ALA A 451 41.33 64.12 -9.56
C ALA A 451 41.19 63.48 -8.17
N VAL A 452 39.97 63.37 -7.67
CA VAL A 452 39.65 62.79 -6.35
C VAL A 452 39.85 61.27 -6.37
N CYS A 453 39.33 60.60 -7.41
CA CYS A 453 39.49 59.16 -7.55
C CYS A 453 40.95 58.76 -7.80
N ASP A 454 41.71 59.57 -8.55
CA ASP A 454 43.13 59.32 -8.83
C ASP A 454 44.00 59.48 -7.56
N TYR A 455 43.58 60.32 -6.60
CA TYR A 455 44.24 60.49 -5.30
C TYR A 455 43.92 59.36 -4.32
N ASN A 456 42.64 58.97 -4.18
CA ASN A 456 42.22 57.98 -3.18
C ASN A 456 42.38 56.53 -3.64
N GLN A 457 42.33 56.27 -4.96
CA GLN A 457 42.58 54.97 -5.59
C GLN A 457 41.84 53.77 -4.95
N HIS A 458 40.53 53.91 -4.73
CA HIS A 458 39.71 52.82 -4.22
C HIS A 458 39.70 51.62 -5.16
N VAL A 459 39.71 50.42 -4.57
CA VAL A 459 39.76 49.16 -5.33
C VAL A 459 38.43 48.90 -6.04
N LEU A 460 38.47 48.91 -7.38
CA LEU A 460 37.36 48.50 -8.23
C LEU A 460 37.52 47.03 -8.63
N ARG A 461 36.53 46.18 -8.32
CA ARG A 461 36.52 44.76 -8.69
C ARG A 461 35.44 44.45 -9.71
N PHE A 462 35.76 43.51 -10.60
CA PHE A 462 34.84 42.98 -11.61
C PHE A 462 34.64 41.49 -11.41
N VAL A 463 33.39 41.04 -11.48
CA VAL A 463 32.98 39.65 -11.29
C VAL A 463 32.07 39.19 -12.44
N SER A 464 32.03 37.89 -12.70
CA SER A 464 31.14 37.31 -13.71
C SER A 464 29.71 37.22 -13.19
N GLU A 465 28.72 37.42 -14.07
CA GLU A 465 27.30 37.19 -13.77
C GLU A 465 26.99 35.76 -13.29
N ASN A 466 27.79 34.77 -13.72
CA ASN A 466 27.61 33.36 -13.40
C ASN A 466 28.34 32.92 -12.12
N THR A 467 29.00 33.87 -11.43
CA THR A 467 29.71 33.56 -10.19
C THR A 467 28.70 33.11 -9.11
N PRO A 468 28.93 31.97 -8.42
CA PRO A 468 28.07 31.54 -7.32
C PRO A 468 28.10 32.51 -6.14
N LEU A 469 26.94 32.75 -5.51
CA LEU A 469 26.86 33.70 -4.38
C LEU A 469 27.70 33.28 -3.18
N LYS A 470 27.87 31.98 -2.95
CA LYS A 470 28.77 31.47 -1.90
C LYS A 470 30.21 31.96 -2.08
N THR A 471 30.72 31.95 -3.31
CA THR A 471 32.08 32.43 -3.61
C THR A 471 32.17 33.93 -3.41
N MET A 472 31.15 34.69 -3.83
CA MET A 472 31.10 36.13 -3.64
C MET A 472 31.04 36.53 -2.16
N LEU A 473 30.27 35.82 -1.35
CA LEU A 473 30.21 36.05 0.09
C LEU A 473 31.57 35.83 0.76
N GLU A 474 32.29 34.78 0.37
CA GLU A 474 33.65 34.53 0.87
C GLU A 474 34.64 35.62 0.45
N GLU A 475 34.55 36.15 -0.79
CA GLU A 475 35.36 37.28 -1.24
C GLU A 475 35.04 38.57 -0.45
N PHE A 476 33.77 38.94 -0.29
CA PHE A 476 33.39 40.13 0.47
C PHE A 476 33.74 40.02 1.96
N LYS A 477 33.72 38.80 2.53
CA LYS A 477 34.13 38.54 3.92
C LYS A 477 35.62 38.80 4.16
N LYS A 478 36.48 38.78 3.13
CA LYS A 478 37.89 39.16 3.28
C LYS A 478 38.05 40.63 3.66
N GLY A 479 37.05 41.48 3.37
CA GLY A 479 37.00 42.88 3.80
C GLY A 479 37.71 43.88 2.88
N ASP A 480 38.26 43.44 1.75
CA ASP A 480 38.98 44.32 0.81
C ASP A 480 38.04 45.27 0.05
N TYR A 481 36.79 44.85 -0.17
CA TYR A 481 35.75 45.60 -0.88
C TYR A 481 34.37 45.04 -0.52
N HIS A 482 33.33 45.87 -0.65
CA HIS A 482 31.91 45.48 -0.41
C HIS A 482 31.00 45.78 -1.60
N LEU A 483 31.57 46.24 -2.72
CA LEU A 483 30.87 46.49 -3.97
C LEU A 483 31.70 45.93 -5.11
N ALA A 484 31.06 45.16 -6.00
CA ALA A 484 31.68 44.60 -7.18
C ALA A 484 30.83 44.90 -8.42
N MET A 485 31.48 45.25 -9.53
CA MET A 485 30.83 45.43 -10.81
C MET A 485 30.67 44.08 -11.52
N VAL A 486 29.49 43.82 -12.07
CA VAL A 486 29.15 42.55 -12.72
C VAL A 486 29.28 42.68 -14.22
N ARG A 487 30.02 41.76 -14.85
CA ARG A 487 30.19 41.67 -16.30
C ARG A 487 29.64 40.35 -16.82
N LYS A 488 29.13 40.39 -18.04
CA LYS A 488 28.76 39.18 -18.76
C LYS A 488 30.02 38.42 -19.20
N ASP A 489 30.02 37.11 -18.99
CA ASP A 489 31.04 36.24 -19.57
C ASP A 489 31.00 36.35 -21.10
N LYS A 490 32.17 36.37 -21.73
CA LYS A 490 32.25 36.39 -23.19
C LYS A 490 32.01 34.99 -23.73
N ASP A 491 31.27 34.88 -24.81
CA ASP A 491 31.30 33.71 -25.66
C ASP A 491 32.74 33.50 -26.18
N ILE A 492 33.14 32.22 -26.29
CA ILE A 492 34.51 31.73 -26.50
C ILE A 492 35.24 32.38 -27.70
N GLU A 493 34.50 32.96 -28.64
CA GLU A 493 35.02 33.51 -29.91
C GLU A 493 35.66 34.90 -29.81
N ASN A 494 35.43 35.69 -28.73
CA ASN A 494 35.89 37.08 -28.68
C ASN A 494 36.72 37.44 -27.42
N LYS A 495 37.86 36.76 -27.25
CA LYS A 495 38.75 36.93 -26.08
C LYS A 495 39.29 38.36 -25.86
N ASN A 496 39.32 39.23 -26.88
CA ASN A 496 40.02 40.52 -26.82
C ASN A 496 39.18 41.76 -26.44
N LYS A 497 37.84 41.68 -26.35
CA LYS A 497 36.99 42.84 -25.96
C LYS A 497 36.51 42.76 -24.53
N GLN A 498 36.64 43.79 -23.70
CA GLN A 498 36.12 43.77 -22.31
C GLN A 498 34.62 43.34 -22.31
N GLY A 499 34.22 42.47 -21.37
CA GLY A 499 32.83 41.99 -21.29
C GLY A 499 31.86 43.12 -20.99
N VAL A 500 30.62 43.03 -21.50
CA VAL A 500 29.58 44.06 -21.31
C VAL A 500 29.23 44.15 -19.83
N LEU A 501 29.09 45.37 -19.33
CA LEU A 501 28.72 45.64 -17.94
C LEU A 501 27.22 45.35 -17.76
N CYS A 502 26.89 44.46 -16.82
CA CYS A 502 25.53 44.03 -16.55
C CYS A 502 24.90 44.79 -15.38
N GLY A 503 25.71 45.12 -14.37
CA GLY A 503 25.21 45.67 -13.11
C GLY A 503 26.29 45.78 -12.05
N LEU A 504 25.86 45.89 -10.80
CA LEU A 504 26.72 45.78 -9.62
C LEU A 504 26.05 44.88 -8.58
N VAL A 505 26.86 44.39 -7.64
CA VAL A 505 26.40 43.61 -6.49
C VAL A 505 27.14 44.09 -5.25
N THR A 506 26.43 44.14 -4.13
CA THR A 506 26.95 44.55 -2.83
C THR A 506 26.90 43.39 -1.83
N LEU A 507 27.55 43.57 -0.67
CA LEU A 507 27.47 42.58 0.41
C LEU A 507 26.06 42.55 1.01
N GLU A 508 25.43 43.72 1.08
CA GLU A 508 24.10 43.96 1.56
C GLU A 508 23.07 43.13 0.76
N ASP A 509 23.14 43.14 -0.58
CA ASP A 509 22.24 42.32 -1.44
C ASP A 509 22.33 40.81 -1.13
N ILE A 510 23.53 40.31 -0.82
CA ILE A 510 23.73 38.89 -0.46
C ILE A 510 23.13 38.59 0.93
N LEU A 511 23.27 39.52 1.87
CA LEU A 511 22.70 39.37 3.21
C LEU A 511 21.17 39.45 3.18
N GLU A 512 20.60 40.33 2.37
CA GLU A 512 19.14 40.40 2.17
C GLU A 512 18.57 39.10 1.61
N GLU A 513 19.29 38.47 0.68
CA GLU A 513 18.92 37.18 0.12
C GLU A 513 18.96 36.05 1.16
N ILE A 514 19.92 36.09 2.11
CA ILE A 514 20.02 35.13 3.21
C ILE A 514 18.93 35.37 4.26
N LEU A 515 18.71 36.62 4.66
CA LEU A 515 17.73 37.00 5.66
C LEU A 515 16.29 36.97 5.12
N LYS A 516 16.14 36.94 3.79
CA LYS A 516 14.87 37.08 3.06
C LYS A 516 14.11 38.32 3.53
N ALA A 517 14.84 39.40 3.76
CA ALA A 517 14.34 40.67 4.27
C ALA A 517 15.27 41.79 3.79
N GLU A 518 14.67 42.91 3.38
CA GLU A 518 15.39 44.14 3.02
C GLU A 518 16.06 44.74 4.26
N ILE A 519 17.29 45.20 4.10
CA ILE A 519 18.04 45.93 5.11
C ILE A 519 17.91 47.42 4.74
N ILE A 520 17.23 48.18 5.59
CA ILE A 520 17.03 49.62 5.35
C ILE A 520 18.08 50.38 6.16
N ASP A 521 19.00 51.07 5.50
CA ASP A 521 19.95 51.96 6.17
C ASP A 521 19.27 53.32 6.52
N GLU A 522 19.81 54.04 7.50
CA GLU A 522 19.23 55.32 7.94
C GLU A 522 19.21 56.40 6.85
N SER A 523 20.13 56.28 5.88
CA SER A 523 20.34 57.20 4.77
C SER A 523 19.59 56.78 3.49
N ASP A 524 18.99 55.58 3.46
CA ASP A 524 18.38 55.04 2.24
C ASP A 524 17.00 55.62 1.96
N ILE A 525 16.80 56.06 0.71
CA ILE A 525 15.49 56.44 0.20
C ILE A 525 14.76 55.14 -0.16
N VAL A 526 13.82 54.72 0.69
CA VAL A 526 13.03 53.46 0.58
C VAL A 526 12.61 53.13 -0.86
N MET A 527 13.36 52.25 -1.53
CA MET A 527 13.02 51.69 -2.84
C MET A 527 13.42 50.21 -2.88
N ASP A 528 12.44 49.34 -3.13
CA ASP A 528 12.60 47.90 -3.33
C ASP A 528 13.29 47.63 -4.70
N ASN A 529 14.39 46.88 -4.72
CA ASN A 529 15.15 46.55 -5.93
C ASN A 529 14.34 45.73 -6.96
N VAL A 530 13.28 45.02 -6.54
CA VAL A 530 12.45 44.15 -7.36
C VAL A 530 11.12 44.81 -7.75
N ASN A 531 10.41 45.45 -6.81
CA ASN A 531 9.08 46.01 -7.08
C ASN A 531 9.01 47.54 -7.11
N LYS A 532 10.15 48.25 -6.95
CA LYS A 532 10.27 49.72 -7.03
C LYS A 532 9.15 50.49 -6.32
N THR A 533 8.64 49.96 -5.21
CA THR A 533 7.49 50.52 -4.49
C THR A 533 7.97 51.32 -3.28
N LYS A 534 7.70 52.63 -3.27
CA LYS A 534 7.95 53.48 -2.08
C LYS A 534 7.06 53.03 -0.93
N ARG A 535 7.61 52.36 0.07
CA ARG A 535 6.89 52.12 1.33
C ARG A 535 6.89 53.41 2.16
N LYS A 536 5.70 53.86 2.58
CA LYS A 536 5.58 54.85 3.66
C LYS A 536 6.30 54.29 4.89
N LYS A 537 7.25 55.07 5.47
CA LYS A 537 7.85 54.80 6.78
C LYS A 537 6.75 54.36 7.74
N ARG A 538 6.67 53.06 8.04
CA ARG A 538 5.85 52.57 9.14
C ARG A 538 6.66 52.90 10.39
N ASN A 539 6.08 53.75 11.23
CA ASN A 539 6.71 54.31 12.40
C ASN A 539 6.82 53.20 13.46
N ASP A 540 7.80 52.31 13.33
CA ASP A 540 8.03 51.19 14.24
C ASP A 540 8.83 51.68 15.46
N ARG A 541 8.13 52.39 16.35
CA ARG A 541 8.54 52.56 17.75
C ARG A 541 8.42 51.21 18.46
N TYR A 542 9.37 50.30 18.26
CA TYR A 542 9.38 48.99 18.93
C TYR A 542 10.48 48.81 19.99
N LEU A 543 11.51 49.66 20.00
CA LEU A 543 12.62 49.50 20.97
C LEU A 543 12.52 50.38 22.23
N SER A 544 11.34 50.90 22.57
CA SER A 544 11.17 51.75 23.77
C SER A 544 10.33 51.10 24.88
N HIS A 545 10.01 49.80 24.79
CA HIS A 545 9.32 49.06 25.85
C HIS A 545 10.16 47.86 26.29
N PHE A 546 11.30 48.14 26.93
CA PHE A 546 11.80 47.21 27.94
C PHE A 546 11.09 47.55 29.25
N PRO A 547 10.17 46.71 29.77
CA PRO A 547 9.76 46.85 31.16
C PRO A 547 11.02 46.64 32.03
N PRO A 548 11.28 47.46 33.06
CA PRO A 548 12.40 47.22 33.94
C PRO A 548 12.21 45.82 34.55
N LYS A 549 13.14 44.91 34.25
CA LYS A 549 13.23 43.66 34.99
C LYS A 549 13.55 44.05 36.43
N ASP A 550 12.62 43.79 37.33
CA ASP A 550 12.87 43.79 38.78
C ASP A 550 13.92 42.71 39.09
N VAL A 551 15.19 43.06 38.91
CA VAL A 551 16.31 42.29 39.41
C VAL A 551 16.33 42.54 40.92
N LYS A 552 15.62 41.69 41.68
CA LYS A 552 15.85 41.56 43.12
C LYS A 552 17.29 41.07 43.33
N PHE A 553 18.22 42.01 43.49
CA PHE A 553 19.53 41.74 44.06
C PHE A 553 19.34 41.22 45.48
N LYS A 554 19.45 39.90 45.64
CA LYS A 554 19.52 39.25 46.95
C LYS A 554 20.90 39.57 47.52
N MET A 555 21.02 40.66 48.27
CA MET A 555 22.21 40.95 49.07
C MET A 555 22.44 39.79 50.04
N CYS A 556 23.54 39.07 49.86
CA CYS A 556 24.02 38.13 50.86
C CYS A 556 24.62 38.94 52.02
N ASN A 557 23.85 39.12 53.09
CA ASN A 557 24.39 39.56 54.37
C ASN A 557 25.22 38.41 54.96
N GLY A 558 26.53 38.46 54.73
CA GLY A 558 27.50 37.77 55.57
C GLY A 558 27.71 38.60 56.83
N ASN A 559 27.15 38.14 57.96
CA ASN A 559 27.62 38.45 59.30
C ASN A 559 26.93 37.52 60.30
N ASN A 560 27.49 36.32 60.48
CA ASN A 560 27.32 35.55 61.70
C ASN A 560 28.68 35.46 62.38
N VAL A 561 28.94 36.45 63.24
CA VAL A 561 30.03 36.43 64.21
C VAL A 561 29.42 36.74 65.57
N LYS A 562 29.58 35.77 66.47
CA LYS A 562 29.62 35.81 67.95
C LYS A 562 28.33 35.65 68.78
N LYS A 563 28.45 34.65 69.67
CA LYS A 563 28.05 34.58 71.10
C LYS A 563 26.55 34.42 71.35
N ASN A 564 26.06 33.45 72.13
CA ASN A 564 26.60 32.60 73.19
C ASN A 564 25.99 31.20 73.10
#